data_AF-A0A7K7FR20-F1
#
_entry.id   AF-A0A7K7FR20-F1
#
_cell.length_a   1.000
_cell.length_b   1.000
_cell.length_c   1.000
_cell.angle_alpha   90.00
_cell.angle_beta   90.00
_cell.angle_gamma   90.00
#
_symmetry.space_group_name_H-M   'P 1'
#
loop_
_entity.id
_entity.type
_entity.pdbx_description
1 polymer ?
#
loop_
_entity_poly.entity_id
_entity_poly.type
_entity_poly.pdbx_seq_one_letter_code
_entity_poly.pdbx_strand_id
1 'polypeptide(L)'
;LSLKFGDVGNLKGLVIRFLLTTSYYQLSVQNWFTLHRLQLLYNDSIQATFNATRIYAPASYSYHCEHVSSLQRYDALLIPSSANDLSKLWEVTFIDFQIQGFNIQEGHFAYAKDCASFFSPAILMGLVMSLILLLVLAYALHMLIHLKSLDRHYECKASPTYFAQMKDHDMGDEKEPLRSSGNESYELRNQQFCKIYI
;
A
#
# COMPACT_ATOMS: atom_id res chain seq x y z
N LEU A 1 15.35 33.59 -3.93
CA LEU A 1 15.16 34.04 -2.53
C LEU A 1 16.53 34.10 -1.85
N SER A 2 16.83 35.13 -1.05
CA SER A 2 18.07 35.22 -0.27
C SER A 2 17.76 35.60 1.17
N LEU A 3 18.16 34.74 2.10
CA LEU A 3 18.06 34.97 3.54
C LEU A 3 19.41 35.49 4.02
N LYS A 4 19.44 36.72 4.53
CA LYS A 4 20.64 37.35 5.08
C LYS A 4 20.60 37.24 6.59
N PHE A 5 21.51 36.48 7.18
CA PHE A 5 21.56 36.24 8.62
C PHE A 5 22.49 37.22 9.35
N GLY A 6 23.31 38.00 8.62
CA GLY A 6 24.32 38.86 9.23
C GLY A 6 25.41 38.02 9.88
N ASP A 7 25.82 38.39 11.08
CA ASP A 7 26.91 37.72 11.79
C ASP A 7 26.36 36.58 12.66
N VAL A 8 26.72 35.34 12.31
CA VAL A 8 26.33 34.10 13.00
C VAL A 8 27.57 33.45 13.61
N GLY A 9 27.80 33.70 14.90
CA GLY A 9 29.00 33.22 15.59
C GLY A 9 30.28 33.77 14.96
N ASN A 10 31.16 32.88 14.50
CA ASN A 10 32.39 33.26 13.79
C ASN A 10 32.17 33.60 12.31
N LEU A 11 30.96 33.33 11.78
CA LEU A 11 30.62 33.59 10.40
C LEU A 11 30.02 34.99 10.26
N LYS A 12 30.83 35.97 9.83
CA LYS A 12 30.35 37.29 9.43
C LYS A 12 29.63 37.29 8.07
N GLY A 13 28.47 37.92 8.00
CA GLY A 13 27.71 38.11 6.76
C GLY A 13 27.26 36.82 6.06
N LEU A 14 26.73 35.84 6.81
CA LEU A 14 26.20 34.60 6.23
C LEU A 14 24.91 34.88 5.44
N VAL A 15 24.86 34.41 4.19
CA VAL A 15 23.68 34.50 3.33
C VAL A 15 23.36 33.14 2.73
N ILE A 16 22.11 32.71 2.86
CA ILE A 16 21.59 31.49 2.24
C ILE A 16 20.72 31.90 1.05
N ARG A 17 21.10 31.48 -0.16
CA ARG A 17 20.40 31.80 -1.40
C ARG A 17 19.76 30.54 -2.01
N PHE A 18 18.46 30.62 -2.24
CA PHE A 18 17.66 29.60 -2.90
C PHE A 18 17.37 30.03 -4.33
N LEU A 19 17.76 29.19 -5.30
CA LEU A 19 17.52 29.37 -6.72
C LEU A 19 16.38 28.46 -7.15
N LEU A 20 15.21 29.04 -7.39
CA LEU A 20 14.03 28.33 -7.86
C LEU A 20 13.82 28.61 -9.35
N THR A 21 13.36 27.61 -10.08
CA THR A 21 12.94 27.74 -11.48
C THR A 21 11.50 27.23 -11.61
N THR A 22 10.81 27.67 -12.67
CA THR A 22 9.50 27.17 -13.01
C THR A 22 9.46 26.73 -14.47
N SER A 23 8.78 25.63 -14.75
CA SER A 23 8.61 25.08 -16.09
C SER A 23 7.22 24.46 -16.25
N TYR A 24 6.69 24.53 -17.47
CA TYR A 24 5.42 23.93 -17.81
C TYR A 24 5.60 22.45 -18.18
N TYR A 25 4.90 21.56 -17.50
CA TYR A 25 4.93 20.12 -17.79
C TYR A 25 3.66 19.72 -18.55
N GLN A 26 3.84 19.28 -19.80
CA GLN A 26 2.71 18.91 -20.68
C GLN A 26 1.85 17.77 -20.13
N LEU A 27 2.47 16.73 -19.54
CA LEU A 27 1.74 15.58 -19.01
C LEU A 27 0.81 15.93 -17.84
N SER A 28 1.18 16.91 -17.03
CA SER A 28 0.37 17.39 -15.91
C SER A 28 -0.46 18.62 -16.26
N VAL A 29 -0.32 19.16 -17.47
CA VAL A 29 -0.99 20.39 -17.96
C VAL A 29 -0.88 21.54 -16.95
N GLN A 30 0.27 21.67 -16.30
CA GLN A 30 0.48 22.69 -15.26
C GLN A 30 1.94 23.10 -15.14
N ASN A 31 2.15 24.31 -14.60
CA ASN A 31 3.47 24.77 -14.21
C ASN A 31 3.91 24.06 -12.92
N TRP A 32 5.17 23.66 -12.89
CA TRP A 32 5.83 23.18 -11.68
C TRP A 32 6.97 24.11 -11.35
N PHE A 33 7.27 24.24 -10.08
CA PHE A 33 8.51 24.85 -9.63
C PHE A 33 9.43 23.80 -9.05
N THR A 34 10.72 24.05 -9.18
CA THR A 34 11.78 23.22 -8.60
C THR A 34 12.77 24.13 -7.90
N LEU A 35 13.24 23.71 -6.72
CA LEU A 35 14.45 24.27 -6.16
C LEU A 35 15.62 23.65 -6.92
N HIS A 36 16.37 24.47 -7.67
CA HIS A 36 17.46 23.99 -8.50
C HIS A 36 18.75 23.91 -7.69
N ARG A 37 19.09 24.99 -6.98
CA ARG A 37 20.33 25.11 -6.21
C ARG A 37 20.13 25.87 -4.91
N LEU A 38 20.93 25.50 -3.91
CA LEU A 38 21.12 26.24 -2.68
C LEU A 38 22.58 26.70 -2.61
N GLN A 39 22.78 27.98 -2.37
CA GLN A 39 24.10 28.59 -2.25
C GLN A 39 24.29 29.15 -0.85
N LEU A 40 25.43 28.83 -0.23
CA LEU A 40 25.91 29.50 0.96
C LEU A 40 26.93 30.54 0.54
N LEU A 41 26.67 31.79 0.90
CA LEU A 41 27.59 32.89 0.70
C LEU A 41 28.10 33.36 2.05
N TYR A 42 29.39 33.65 2.08
CA TYR A 42 30.11 34.14 3.24
C TYR A 42 30.99 35.29 2.79
N ASN A 43 30.88 36.44 3.46
CA ASN A 43 31.64 37.63 3.11
C ASN A 43 31.56 37.96 1.60
N ASP A 44 30.34 37.95 1.06
CA ASP A 44 29.99 38.17 -0.36
C ASP A 44 30.57 37.18 -1.40
N SER A 45 31.26 36.13 -0.95
CA SER A 45 31.79 35.06 -1.79
C SER A 45 30.96 33.78 -1.67
N ILE A 46 30.77 33.05 -2.77
CA ILE A 46 30.08 31.75 -2.75
C ILE A 46 31.04 30.71 -2.16
N GLN A 47 30.65 30.13 -1.02
CA GLN A 47 31.47 29.12 -0.32
C GLN A 47 31.00 27.70 -0.61
N ALA A 48 29.69 27.50 -0.72
CA ALA A 48 29.12 26.20 -1.01
C ALA A 48 27.95 26.31 -1.99
N THR A 49 27.87 25.35 -2.90
CA THR A 49 26.73 25.18 -3.81
C THR A 49 26.24 23.75 -3.73
N PHE A 50 24.98 23.60 -3.34
CA PHE A 50 24.28 22.32 -3.31
C PHE A 50 23.26 22.27 -4.43
N ASN A 51 23.26 21.19 -5.19
CA ASN A 51 22.17 20.83 -6.09
C ASN A 51 21.04 20.24 -5.25
N ALA A 52 19.87 20.84 -5.38
CA ALA A 52 18.66 20.33 -4.75
C ALA A 52 18.08 19.21 -5.62
N THR A 53 17.86 18.05 -5.02
CA THR A 53 17.25 16.90 -5.68
C THR A 53 15.89 16.63 -5.08
N ARG A 54 14.92 16.23 -5.92
CA ARG A 54 13.56 15.89 -5.50
C ARG A 54 12.77 16.99 -4.76
N ILE A 55 13.22 18.24 -4.80
CA ILE A 55 12.51 19.40 -4.22
C ILE A 55 11.75 20.13 -5.33
N TYR A 56 10.50 19.69 -5.57
CA TYR A 56 9.63 20.26 -6.61
C TYR A 56 8.15 20.06 -6.27
N ALA A 57 7.32 21.02 -6.66
CA ALA A 57 5.86 20.97 -6.49
C ALA A 57 5.15 21.74 -7.63
N PRO A 58 3.85 21.50 -7.86
CA PRO A 58 3.06 22.35 -8.76
C PRO A 58 3.17 23.82 -8.34
N ALA A 59 3.17 24.74 -9.29
CA ALA A 59 3.31 26.18 -9.00
C ALA A 59 2.19 26.71 -8.09
N SER A 60 1.00 26.10 -8.13
CA SER A 60 -0.14 26.41 -7.26
C SER A 60 -0.07 25.78 -5.85
N TYR A 61 0.98 25.01 -5.54
CA TYR A 61 1.17 24.30 -4.28
C TYR A 61 2.42 24.83 -3.57
N SER A 62 2.56 24.55 -2.28
CA SER A 62 3.83 24.66 -1.57
C SER A 62 4.52 23.29 -1.52
N TYR A 63 5.84 23.28 -1.34
CA TYR A 63 6.60 22.06 -1.05
C TYR A 63 6.86 22.02 0.45
N HIS A 64 6.60 20.87 1.09
CA HIS A 64 6.88 20.65 2.50
C HIS A 64 7.72 19.37 2.71
N CYS A 65 8.64 19.40 3.66
CA CYS A 65 9.42 18.23 4.04
C CYS A 65 9.97 18.38 5.45
N GLU A 66 9.87 17.32 6.25
CA GLU A 66 10.40 17.29 7.61
C GLU A 66 11.91 17.59 7.65
N HIS A 67 12.67 17.03 6.71
CA HIS A 67 14.11 17.24 6.62
C HIS A 67 14.54 17.55 5.19
N VAL A 68 15.20 18.70 5.00
CA VAL A 68 15.96 19.00 3.79
C VAL A 68 17.42 19.16 4.18
N SER A 69 18.23 18.14 3.88
CA SER A 69 19.59 18.05 4.40
C SER A 69 20.60 17.65 3.34
N SER A 70 21.86 18.00 3.57
CA SER A 70 23.01 17.45 2.85
C SER A 70 23.50 16.10 3.41
N LEU A 71 22.96 15.67 4.56
CA LEU A 71 23.39 14.45 5.24
C LEU A 71 22.64 13.22 4.73
N GLN A 72 23.38 12.12 4.57
CA GLN A 72 22.85 10.84 4.08
C GLN A 72 21.76 10.24 4.98
N ARG A 73 21.83 10.48 6.30
CA ARG A 73 20.82 10.03 7.26
C ARG A 73 19.42 10.63 7.02
N TYR A 74 19.35 11.73 6.28
CA TYR A 74 18.13 12.47 5.94
C TYR A 74 17.97 12.55 4.42
N ASP A 75 18.15 11.43 3.72
CA ASP A 75 17.97 11.29 2.27
C ASP A 75 18.92 12.10 1.37
N ALA A 76 19.77 12.97 1.93
CA ALA A 76 20.70 13.85 1.23
C ALA A 76 20.07 14.61 0.04
N LEU A 77 18.92 15.27 0.27
CA LEU A 77 18.24 16.07 -0.76
C LEU A 77 19.11 17.23 -1.30
N LEU A 78 20.10 17.70 -0.53
CA LEU A 78 21.06 18.73 -0.93
C LEU A 78 22.44 18.10 -1.23
N ILE A 79 22.76 17.90 -2.51
CA ILE A 79 24.00 17.25 -2.92
C ILE A 79 25.04 18.30 -3.30
N PRO A 80 26.28 18.27 -2.77
CA PRO A 80 27.36 19.16 -3.20
C PRO A 80 27.55 19.14 -4.73
N SER A 81 27.60 20.31 -5.38
CA SER A 81 27.61 20.39 -6.85
C SER A 81 28.91 19.88 -7.50
N SER A 82 30.01 19.78 -6.76
CA SER A 82 31.30 19.29 -7.25
C SER A 82 31.98 18.44 -6.19
N ALA A 83 32.66 17.37 -6.63
CA ALA A 83 33.39 16.46 -5.75
C ALA A 83 34.63 17.10 -5.10
N ASN A 84 35.16 18.18 -5.70
CA ASN A 84 36.35 18.90 -5.25
C ASN A 84 36.05 20.26 -4.61
N ASP A 85 34.77 20.60 -4.41
CA ASP A 85 34.40 21.88 -3.82
C ASP A 85 34.41 21.85 -2.29
N LEU A 86 34.74 23.00 -1.69
CA LEU A 86 34.61 23.30 -0.26
C LEU A 86 33.21 23.02 0.29
N SER A 87 32.21 22.86 -0.59
CA SER A 87 30.83 22.47 -0.27
C SER A 87 30.72 21.22 0.60
N LYS A 88 31.67 20.26 0.51
CA LYS A 88 31.68 19.07 1.38
C LYS A 88 31.99 19.36 2.85
N LEU A 89 32.61 20.51 3.14
CA LEU A 89 32.92 20.95 4.51
C LEU A 89 31.70 21.59 5.19
N TRP A 90 30.64 21.84 4.43
CA TRP A 90 29.42 22.46 4.91
C TRP A 90 28.32 21.41 5.06
N GLU A 91 27.73 21.37 6.24
CA GLU A 91 26.53 20.59 6.50
C GLU A 91 25.35 21.54 6.64
N VAL A 92 24.30 21.31 5.85
CA VAL A 92 23.08 22.10 5.88
C VAL A 92 21.93 21.17 6.17
N THR A 93 21.14 21.50 7.18
CA THR A 93 19.90 20.78 7.49
C THR A 93 18.82 21.81 7.84
N PHE A 94 17.75 21.79 7.07
CA PHE A 94 16.50 22.45 7.41
C PHE A 94 15.56 21.42 8.02
N ILE A 95 14.93 21.79 9.13
CA ILE A 95 13.91 21.02 9.83
C ILE A 95 12.58 21.73 9.58
N ASP A 96 11.52 20.98 9.30
CA ASP A 96 10.19 21.52 9.00
C ASP A 96 10.23 22.55 7.86
N PHE A 97 10.73 22.10 6.71
CA PHE A 97 11.00 22.96 5.57
C PHE A 97 9.77 23.11 4.68
N GLN A 98 9.22 24.32 4.59
CA GLN A 98 8.17 24.67 3.65
C GLN A 98 8.58 25.84 2.73
N ILE A 99 8.36 25.69 1.42
CA ILE A 99 8.67 26.74 0.43
C ILE A 99 7.65 26.77 -0.72
N GLN A 100 7.34 27.98 -1.19
CA GLN A 100 6.59 28.21 -2.41
C GLN A 100 7.22 29.39 -3.15
N GLY A 101 7.63 29.17 -4.39
CA GLY A 101 8.35 30.19 -5.17
C GLY A 101 7.47 31.06 -6.06
N PHE A 102 6.30 30.58 -6.44
CA PHE A 102 5.46 31.16 -7.49
C PHE A 102 3.98 31.00 -7.13
N ASN A 103 3.12 31.81 -7.78
CA ASN A 103 1.66 31.74 -7.67
C ASN A 103 1.13 31.71 -6.22
N ILE A 104 1.73 32.53 -5.35
CA ILE A 104 1.31 32.70 -3.96
C ILE A 104 0.06 33.59 -3.95
N GLN A 105 -0.97 33.17 -3.24
CA GLN A 105 -2.22 33.92 -3.07
C GLN A 105 -2.34 34.40 -1.63
N GLU A 106 -2.83 35.62 -1.45
CA GLU A 106 -3.18 36.18 -0.13
C GLU A 106 -2.05 36.18 0.92
N GLY A 107 -0.80 36.04 0.49
CA GLY A 107 0.38 36.06 1.36
C GLY A 107 0.56 34.81 2.24
N HIS A 108 -0.20 33.74 2.00
CA HIS A 108 -0.05 32.46 2.70
C HIS A 108 0.40 31.33 1.76
N PHE A 109 0.93 30.25 2.33
CA PHE A 109 1.23 29.06 1.55
C PHE A 109 -0.05 28.43 1.02
N ALA A 110 0.00 27.94 -0.22
CA ALA A 110 -1.00 27.03 -0.75
C ALA A 110 -0.81 25.62 -0.18
N TYR A 111 -1.70 24.70 -0.55
CA TYR A 111 -1.66 23.31 -0.10
C TYR A 111 -0.27 22.70 -0.24
N ALA A 112 0.20 22.04 0.81
CA ALA A 112 1.53 21.46 0.90
C ALA A 112 1.60 20.13 0.16
N LYS A 113 2.56 20.01 -0.76
CA LYS A 113 3.02 18.74 -1.30
C LYS A 113 4.18 18.25 -0.45
N ASP A 114 3.95 17.16 0.27
CA ASP A 114 4.98 16.51 1.07
C ASP A 114 6.04 15.80 0.20
N CYS A 115 7.28 15.77 0.70
CA CYS A 115 8.41 15.11 0.06
C CYS A 115 8.35 13.57 0.12
N ALA A 116 7.56 13.03 1.05
CA ALA A 116 7.31 11.60 1.18
C ALA A 116 5.93 11.26 0.63
N SER A 117 5.84 10.14 -0.09
CA SER A 117 4.55 9.54 -0.42
C SER A 117 3.98 8.85 0.82
N PHE A 118 2.65 8.80 0.95
CA PHE A 118 1.95 8.10 2.04
C PHE A 118 2.40 6.65 2.22
N PHE A 119 2.75 5.97 1.13
CA PHE A 119 3.32 4.62 1.16
C PHE A 119 4.61 4.56 0.35
N SER A 120 5.64 3.94 0.92
CA SER A 120 6.85 3.60 0.16
C SER A 120 6.53 2.50 -0.87
N PRO A 121 7.29 2.41 -1.97
CA PRO A 121 7.13 1.32 -2.93
C PRO A 121 7.22 -0.06 -2.27
N ALA A 122 8.09 -0.23 -1.27
CA ALA A 122 8.23 -1.48 -0.54
C ALA A 122 6.96 -1.84 0.25
N ILE A 123 6.36 -0.88 0.96
CA ILE A 123 5.11 -1.10 1.71
C ILE A 123 3.99 -1.46 0.73
N LEU A 124 3.88 -0.74 -0.39
CA LEU A 124 2.86 -1.02 -1.40
C LEU A 124 2.98 -2.44 -1.96
N MET A 125 4.19 -2.85 -2.33
CA MET A 125 4.43 -4.22 -2.81
C MET A 125 4.10 -5.26 -1.74
N GLY A 126 4.46 -5.00 -0.48
CA GLY A 126 4.12 -5.87 0.66
C GLY A 126 2.61 -6.01 0.86
N LEU A 127 1.86 -4.90 0.78
CA LEU A 127 0.40 -4.90 0.90
C LEU A 127 -0.26 -5.68 -0.24
N VAL A 128 0.21 -5.48 -1.48
CA VAL A 128 -0.30 -6.23 -2.65
C VAL A 128 -0.06 -7.72 -2.50
N MET A 129 1.16 -8.13 -2.12
CA MET A 129 1.48 -9.55 -1.92
C MET A 129 0.69 -10.15 -0.76
N SER A 130 0.54 -9.42 0.34
CA SER A 130 -0.27 -9.84 1.49
C SER A 130 -1.73 -10.06 1.10
N LEU A 131 -2.31 -9.15 0.31
CA LEU A 131 -3.68 -9.28 -0.19
C LEU A 131 -3.84 -10.52 -1.10
N ILE A 132 -2.88 -10.78 -1.99
CA ILE A 132 -2.90 -11.96 -2.87
C ILE A 132 -2.90 -13.25 -2.04
N LEU A 133 -1.99 -13.36 -1.07
CA LEU A 133 -1.90 -14.54 -0.21
C LEU A 133 -3.18 -14.73 0.63
N LEU A 134 -3.77 -13.64 1.11
CA LEU A 134 -5.02 -13.68 1.86
C LEU A 134 -6.18 -14.18 0.98
N LEU A 135 -6.25 -13.77 -0.28
CA LEU A 135 -7.24 -14.27 -1.24
C LEU A 135 -7.06 -15.76 -1.51
N VAL A 136 -5.82 -16.22 -1.70
CA VAL A 136 -5.51 -17.65 -1.90
C VAL A 136 -5.93 -18.47 -0.67
N LEU A 137 -5.60 -17.98 0.53
CA LEU A 137 -5.99 -18.63 1.78
C LEU A 137 -7.52 -18.69 1.93
N ALA A 138 -8.21 -17.57 1.67
CA ALA A 138 -9.66 -17.52 1.75
C ALA A 138 -10.31 -18.51 0.76
N TYR A 139 -9.77 -18.63 -0.46
CA TYR A 139 -10.24 -19.61 -1.43
C TYR A 139 -10.00 -21.05 -0.96
N ALA A 140 -8.82 -21.37 -0.45
CA ALA A 140 -8.52 -22.70 0.08
C ALA A 140 -9.45 -23.08 1.24
N LEU A 141 -9.68 -22.15 2.17
CA LEU A 141 -10.62 -22.33 3.28
C LEU A 141 -12.05 -22.51 2.80
N HIS A 142 -12.49 -21.70 1.83
CA HIS A 142 -13.81 -21.85 1.21
C HIS A 142 -13.98 -23.24 0.60
N MET A 143 -12.98 -23.73 -0.14
CA MET A 143 -13.00 -25.08 -0.71
C MET A 143 -13.02 -26.17 0.36
N LEU A 144 -12.26 -26.00 1.45
CA LEU A 144 -12.24 -26.95 2.56
C LEU A 144 -13.60 -27.04 3.27
N ILE A 145 -14.23 -25.90 3.53
CA ILE A 145 -15.58 -25.83 4.13
C ILE A 145 -16.60 -26.49 3.20
N HIS A 146 -16.52 -26.21 1.89
CA HIS A 146 -17.41 -26.80 0.89
C HIS A 146 -17.27 -28.33 0.82
N LEU A 147 -16.04 -28.86 0.81
CA LEU A 147 -15.79 -30.30 0.83
C LEU A 147 -16.33 -30.94 2.11
N LYS A 148 -16.09 -30.33 3.28
CA LYS A 148 -16.64 -30.81 4.56
C LYS A 148 -18.17 -30.81 4.58
N SER A 149 -18.80 -29.83 3.92
CA SER A 149 -20.25 -29.79 3.76
C SER A 149 -20.77 -30.93 2.88
N LEU A 150 -20.09 -31.23 1.78
CA LEU A 150 -20.44 -32.36 0.91
C LEU A 150 -20.26 -33.70 1.61
N ASP A 151 -19.13 -33.90 2.29
CA ASP A 151 -18.83 -35.13 3.04
C ASP A 151 -19.91 -35.43 4.10
N ARG A 152 -20.29 -34.43 4.90
CA ARG A 152 -21.39 -34.54 5.86
C ARG A 152 -22.74 -34.89 5.20
N HIS A 153 -22.98 -34.39 3.99
CA HIS A 153 -24.19 -34.70 3.22
C HIS A 153 -24.18 -36.14 2.68
N TYR A 154 -23.01 -36.66 2.28
CA TYR A 154 -22.87 -38.05 1.83
C TYR A 154 -22.96 -39.04 2.98
N GLU A 155 -22.35 -38.76 4.13
CA GLU A 155 -22.52 -39.56 5.37
C GLU A 155 -24.00 -39.66 5.77
N CYS A 156 -24.75 -38.57 5.64
CA CYS A 156 -26.19 -38.59 5.85
C CYS A 156 -26.93 -39.54 4.90
N LYS A 157 -26.52 -39.58 3.62
CA LYS A 157 -27.11 -40.44 2.59
C LYS A 157 -26.66 -41.91 2.68
N ALA A 158 -25.52 -42.20 3.28
CA ALA A 158 -24.93 -43.54 3.34
C ALA A 158 -25.46 -44.44 4.47
N SER A 159 -26.32 -43.92 5.35
CA SER A 159 -27.00 -44.73 6.39
C SER A 159 -28.14 -45.59 5.81
N PRO A 160 -28.41 -46.81 6.34
CA PRO A 160 -28.39 -48.04 5.55
C PRO A 160 -29.76 -48.43 5.00
N THR A 161 -29.87 -48.64 3.69
CA THR A 161 -30.97 -49.45 3.10
C THR A 161 -30.55 -50.37 1.96
N TYR A 162 -29.28 -50.42 1.54
CA TYR A 162 -28.87 -51.24 0.39
C TYR A 162 -27.59 -52.03 0.63
N PHE A 163 -27.64 -52.97 1.59
CA PHE A 163 -26.86 -54.19 1.46
C PHE A 163 -27.83 -55.36 1.63
N ALA A 164 -28.50 -55.72 0.54
CA ALA A 164 -29.28 -56.95 0.48
C ALA A 164 -28.31 -58.13 0.62
N GLN A 165 -28.44 -58.88 1.71
CA GLN A 165 -27.80 -60.17 1.89
C GLN A 165 -28.15 -61.06 0.70
N MET A 166 -27.15 -61.54 -0.07
CA MET A 166 -27.35 -62.67 -0.97
C MET A 166 -27.65 -63.90 -0.10
N LYS A 167 -28.92 -64.28 -0.05
CA LYS A 167 -29.37 -65.55 0.52
C LYS A 167 -29.53 -66.53 -0.64
N ASP A 168 -28.59 -67.46 -0.74
CA ASP A 168 -28.68 -68.64 -1.59
C ASP A 168 -29.90 -69.45 -1.17
N HIS A 169 -30.80 -69.75 -2.11
CA HIS A 169 -31.78 -70.82 -1.97
C HIS A 169 -32.25 -71.28 -3.35
N ASP A 170 -31.78 -72.46 -3.75
CA ASP A 170 -32.35 -73.23 -4.86
C ASP A 170 -33.14 -74.42 -4.29
N MET A 171 -34.12 -74.85 -5.07
CA MET A 171 -35.01 -76.02 -4.96
C MET A 171 -36.21 -75.92 -4.00
N GLY A 172 -37.40 -75.88 -4.61
CA GLY A 172 -38.65 -76.22 -3.93
C GLY A 172 -39.89 -75.65 -4.61
N ASP A 173 -40.50 -76.47 -5.46
CA ASP A 173 -41.63 -76.21 -6.33
C ASP A 173 -42.97 -75.87 -5.61
N GLU A 174 -43.90 -75.32 -6.40
CA GLU A 174 -45.37 -75.32 -6.25
C GLU A 174 -46.11 -74.25 -5.39
N LYS A 175 -46.87 -73.45 -6.15
CA LYS A 175 -48.29 -73.04 -5.98
C LYS A 175 -48.67 -71.68 -5.41
N GLU A 176 -49.75 -71.19 -6.01
CA GLU A 176 -50.23 -69.81 -6.18
C GLU A 176 -51.38 -69.50 -5.18
N PRO A 177 -52.07 -68.34 -5.28
CA PRO A 177 -52.08 -67.22 -4.32
C PRO A 177 -53.30 -67.21 -3.38
N LEU A 178 -53.34 -66.38 -2.33
CA LEU A 178 -54.59 -65.78 -1.79
C LEU A 178 -54.33 -64.68 -0.73
N ARG A 179 -54.49 -63.43 -1.17
CA ARG A 179 -55.26 -62.31 -0.56
C ARG A 179 -55.30 -62.16 0.99
N SER A 180 -54.77 -61.04 1.50
CA SER A 180 -55.42 -60.24 2.56
C SER A 180 -54.87 -58.81 2.63
N SER A 181 -55.77 -57.86 2.84
CA SER A 181 -55.55 -56.42 2.92
C SER A 181 -55.01 -56.03 4.29
N GLY A 182 -54.02 -55.13 4.34
CA GLY A 182 -53.43 -54.61 5.58
C GLY A 182 -52.65 -53.33 5.34
N ASN A 183 -53.27 -52.23 5.73
CA ASN A 183 -52.80 -50.88 6.00
C ASN A 183 -51.31 -50.49 5.92
N GLU A 184 -51.13 -49.28 5.41
CA GLU A 184 -50.29 -48.20 5.97
C GLU A 184 -48.77 -48.24 5.74
N SER A 185 -48.36 -47.31 4.88
CA SER A 185 -47.48 -46.20 5.28
C SER A 185 -46.23 -46.60 6.05
N TYR A 186 -45.37 -47.41 5.45
CA TYR A 186 -43.99 -47.56 5.93
C TYR A 186 -43.20 -46.28 5.61
N GLU A 187 -43.28 -45.35 6.55
CA GLU A 187 -42.22 -44.45 6.97
C GLU A 187 -41.30 -43.87 5.88
N LEU A 188 -41.79 -42.83 5.21
CA LEU A 188 -40.97 -41.67 4.80
C LEU A 188 -40.48 -40.86 6.04
N ARG A 189 -40.29 -41.50 7.20
CA ARG A 189 -39.95 -40.84 8.49
C ARG A 189 -38.45 -40.80 8.76
N ASN A 190 -37.60 -41.36 7.91
CA ASN A 190 -36.15 -41.36 8.16
C ASN A 190 -35.35 -40.35 7.31
N GLN A 191 -36.01 -39.49 6.53
CA GLN A 191 -35.33 -38.42 5.77
C GLN A 191 -35.16 -37.10 6.56
N GLN A 192 -35.67 -36.99 7.79
CA GLN A 192 -35.85 -35.68 8.44
C GLN A 192 -34.77 -35.26 9.44
N PHE A 193 -33.64 -35.96 9.57
CA PHE A 193 -32.63 -35.65 10.60
C PHE A 193 -31.22 -35.29 10.11
N CYS A 194 -31.07 -34.75 8.90
CA CYS A 194 -29.91 -33.92 8.60
C CYS A 194 -30.29 -32.45 8.58
N LYS A 195 -30.58 -31.90 9.77
CA LYS A 195 -30.60 -30.46 9.96
C LYS A 195 -29.19 -29.92 9.73
N ILE A 196 -29.01 -29.31 8.57
CA ILE A 196 -27.90 -28.41 8.27
C ILE A 196 -28.10 -27.19 9.18
N TYR A 197 -27.40 -27.15 10.31
CA TYR A 197 -27.18 -25.88 10.99
C TYR A 197 -26.04 -25.16 10.26
N ILE A 198 -26.41 -24.01 9.69
CA ILE A 198 -25.51 -22.92 9.27
C ILE A 198 -24.94 -22.27 10.52
#